data_AF-A0A7S0GAX5-F1
#
_entry.id   AF-A0A7S0GAX5-F1
#
_cell.length_a   1.000
_cell.length_b   1.000
_cell.length_c   1.000
_cell.angle_alpha   90.00
_cell.angle_beta   90.00
_cell.angle_gamma   90.00
#
_symmetry.space_group_name_H-M   'P 1'
#
loop_
_entity.id
_entity.type
_entity.pdbx_description
1 polymer ?
#
loop_
_entity_poly.entity_id
_entity_poly.type
_entity_poly.pdbx_seq_one_letter_code
_entity_poly.pdbx_strand_id
1 'polypeptide(L)'
;GVQSNKYIISSSLWGLCGSEIAHLAAVAHQVGHTLGLPDLNDGQEGSGIGSFGLMGNSWGFDGSQHYPPVMDPWCKIQLGWANIIDITSSGTYEIEASALNSTAFRIQEGYPKEEYLLIENRQPVGFDKLLPHGGLAIWHIDDSVKRVGEPGHPGQLRYPRNNKHYRVSLVQRDGAFDLERGQDDGDDGDLWYGENAELGPSKFKGHGPFPNTDSYKGRINKTKIRILNISESASTMTFDVSFPSKRLDQSHHDAVIFEPGKIKTNIRGTATSDVVAILY
;
A
#
# COMPACT_ATOMS: atom_id res chain seq x y z
N GLY A 1 17.33 -4.57 14.49
CA GLY A 1 17.65 -3.31 15.18
C GLY A 1 18.28 -2.39 14.19
N VAL A 2 17.79 -1.15 14.07
CA VAL A 2 18.34 -0.18 13.13
C VAL A 2 19.59 0.45 13.72
N GLN A 3 20.67 0.53 12.94
CA GLN A 3 21.94 1.12 13.37
C GLN A 3 21.89 2.62 13.05
N SER A 4 21.92 3.46 14.08
CA SER A 4 21.80 4.92 13.97
C SER A 4 23.18 5.60 14.08
N ASN A 5 23.36 6.74 13.40
CA ASN A 5 24.54 7.60 13.58
C ASN A 5 24.61 8.15 15.02
N LYS A 6 25.82 8.34 15.56
CA LYS A 6 26.05 8.64 16.99
C LYS A 6 25.44 9.96 17.49
N TYR A 7 25.05 10.89 16.61
CA TYR A 7 24.39 12.16 16.96
C TYR A 7 23.64 12.76 15.77
N ILE A 8 22.69 13.65 16.07
CA ILE A 8 21.96 14.46 15.09
C ILE A 8 22.28 15.93 15.31
N ILE A 9 22.33 16.71 14.24
CA ILE A 9 22.38 18.16 14.31
C ILE A 9 21.12 18.67 13.61
N SER A 10 20.31 19.43 14.33
CA SER A 10 19.13 20.11 13.79
C SER A 10 19.17 21.57 14.23
N SER A 11 18.61 22.45 13.40
CA SER A 11 18.53 23.87 13.72
C SER A 11 17.70 24.06 15.00
N SER A 12 18.20 24.85 15.95
CA SER A 12 17.45 25.24 17.14
C SER A 12 16.54 26.45 16.91
N LEU A 13 16.83 27.23 15.87
CA LEU A 13 16.09 28.43 15.48
C LEU A 13 15.41 28.26 14.13
N TRP A 14 14.26 28.90 13.99
CA TRP A 14 13.55 29.06 12.74
C TRP A 14 14.15 30.20 11.91
N GLY A 15 14.20 30.03 10.58
CA GLY A 15 14.76 31.00 9.64
C GLY A 15 16.29 31.11 9.66
N LEU A 16 16.82 32.10 8.93
CA LEU A 16 18.27 32.35 8.85
C LEU A 16 18.81 33.16 10.05
N CYS A 17 17.93 33.90 10.73
CA CYS A 17 18.22 34.68 11.92
C CYS A 17 16.93 34.91 12.73
N GLY A 18 17.05 35.23 14.02
CA GLY A 18 15.91 35.51 14.89
C GLY A 18 15.98 34.78 16.22
N SER A 19 14.84 34.72 16.92
CA SER A 19 14.68 34.06 18.21
C SER A 19 13.56 33.01 18.23
N GLU A 20 12.89 32.80 17.10
CA GLU A 20 11.84 31.79 16.99
C GLU A 20 12.48 30.40 17.02
N ILE A 21 11.88 29.49 17.79
CA ILE A 21 12.38 28.12 17.94
C ILE A 21 12.03 27.33 16.68
N ALA A 22 12.92 26.45 16.24
CA ALA A 22 12.65 25.57 15.10
C ALA A 22 11.36 24.77 15.29
N HIS A 23 10.60 24.60 14.21
CA HIS A 23 9.33 23.89 14.25
C HIS A 23 9.53 22.38 14.38
N LEU A 24 8.61 21.72 15.08
CA LEU A 24 8.65 20.29 15.38
C LEU A 24 8.83 19.42 14.13
N ALA A 25 8.19 19.80 13.03
CA ALA A 25 8.25 19.06 11.77
C ALA A 25 9.67 18.78 11.27
N ALA A 26 10.50 19.82 11.20
CA ALA A 26 11.87 19.69 10.69
C ALA A 26 12.70 18.75 11.58
N VAL A 27 12.57 18.88 12.90
CA VAL A 27 13.24 18.00 13.86
C VAL A 27 12.76 16.56 13.71
N ALA A 28 11.44 16.34 13.62
CA ALA A 28 10.85 15.01 13.46
C ALA A 28 11.31 14.32 12.18
N HIS A 29 11.36 15.04 11.06
CA HIS A 29 11.85 14.52 9.78
C HIS A 29 13.33 14.11 9.85
N GLN A 30 14.19 14.94 10.45
CA GLN A 30 15.62 14.61 10.64
C GLN A 30 15.85 13.43 11.59
N VAL A 31 14.99 13.28 12.61
CA VAL A 31 14.98 12.08 13.46
C VAL A 31 14.63 10.85 12.62
N GLY A 32 13.69 10.94 11.68
CA GLY A 32 13.40 9.87 10.71
C GLY A 32 14.65 9.38 9.97
N HIS A 33 15.43 10.29 9.38
CA HIS A 33 16.70 9.93 8.73
C HIS A 33 17.73 9.31 9.67
N THR A 34 17.80 9.81 10.90
CA THR A 34 18.69 9.29 11.93
C THR A 34 18.35 7.85 12.30
N LEU A 35 17.06 7.52 12.24
CA LEU A 35 16.53 6.19 12.42
C LEU A 35 16.59 5.33 11.14
N GLY A 36 17.25 5.81 10.08
CA GLY A 36 17.52 5.04 8.86
C GLY A 36 16.44 5.13 7.78
N LEU A 37 15.46 6.03 7.91
CA LEU A 37 14.45 6.25 6.88
C LEU A 37 14.99 7.15 5.74
N PRO A 38 14.71 6.82 4.46
CA PRO A 38 14.99 7.72 3.35
C PRO A 38 13.95 8.85 3.29
N ASP A 39 14.26 9.89 2.52
CA ASP A 39 13.22 10.77 1.98
C ASP A 39 12.23 9.94 1.15
N LEU A 40 10.95 10.31 1.21
CA LEU A 40 9.86 9.81 0.37
C LEU A 40 9.24 10.92 -0.50
N ASN A 41 9.86 12.10 -0.53
CA ASN A 41 9.64 13.09 -1.59
C ASN A 41 10.38 12.69 -2.88
N ASP A 42 10.04 13.32 -3.99
CA ASP A 42 10.66 13.04 -5.29
C ASP A 42 11.89 13.93 -5.57
N GLY A 43 12.02 15.07 -4.87
CA GLY A 43 13.14 16.01 -4.95
C GLY A 43 13.30 16.73 -6.30
N GLN A 44 12.34 16.59 -7.20
CA GLN A 44 12.31 17.03 -8.60
C GLN A 44 10.94 17.59 -8.99
N GLU A 45 10.16 16.85 -9.79
CA GLU A 45 8.93 17.32 -10.44
C GLU A 45 7.64 16.89 -9.72
N GLY A 46 7.72 15.92 -8.81
CA GLY A 46 6.58 15.38 -8.07
C GLY A 46 6.68 15.56 -6.56
N SER A 47 5.59 15.26 -5.87
CA SER A 47 5.44 15.47 -4.42
C SER A 47 5.72 14.19 -3.61
N GLY A 48 6.13 13.09 -4.25
CA GLY A 48 6.36 11.81 -3.59
C GLY A 48 5.09 11.27 -2.93
N ILE A 49 5.12 11.07 -1.60
CA ILE A 49 3.92 10.72 -0.81
C ILE A 49 3.13 11.94 -0.29
N GLY A 50 3.53 13.15 -0.66
CA GLY A 50 2.87 14.40 -0.26
C GLY A 50 2.83 14.62 1.26
N SER A 51 1.83 15.39 1.69
CA SER A 51 1.52 15.67 3.09
C SER A 51 0.83 14.50 3.79
N PHE A 52 0.75 13.31 3.18
CA PHE A 52 0.27 12.10 3.84
C PHE A 52 1.33 11.39 4.68
N GLY A 53 2.61 11.76 4.59
CA GLY A 53 3.64 11.11 5.41
C GLY A 53 4.82 12.01 5.76
N LEU A 54 5.33 11.88 6.99
CA LEU A 54 6.42 12.69 7.54
C LEU A 54 7.67 12.75 6.65
N MET A 55 8.02 11.62 6.01
CA MET A 55 9.21 11.52 5.16
C MET A 55 8.96 12.04 3.74
N GLY A 56 7.71 12.32 3.35
CA GLY A 56 7.37 13.01 2.10
C GLY A 56 7.46 14.52 2.29
N ASN A 57 6.43 15.08 2.92
CA ASN A 57 6.35 16.50 3.23
C ASN A 57 6.09 16.71 4.73
N SER A 58 7.13 17.08 5.48
CA SER A 58 7.00 17.32 6.92
C SER A 58 6.20 18.59 7.25
N TRP A 59 5.96 19.48 6.29
CA TRP A 59 5.29 20.76 6.54
C TRP A 59 3.79 20.60 6.75
N GLY A 60 3.22 19.48 6.30
CA GLY A 60 1.80 19.16 6.40
C GLY A 60 0.94 20.00 5.47
N PHE A 61 -0.36 19.70 5.46
CA PHE A 61 -1.32 20.30 4.53
C PHE A 61 -1.49 21.83 4.65
N ASP A 62 -1.16 22.42 5.81
CA ASP A 62 -1.23 23.88 6.00
C ASP A 62 0.13 24.58 5.83
N GLY A 63 1.21 23.83 5.56
CA GLY A 63 2.56 24.37 5.40
C GLY A 63 3.16 24.98 6.68
N SER A 64 2.46 24.92 7.83
CA SER A 64 2.86 25.62 9.05
C SER A 64 3.99 24.92 9.81
N GLN A 65 4.22 23.64 9.53
CA GLN A 65 5.13 22.75 10.27
C GLN A 65 4.76 22.51 11.74
N HIS A 66 3.58 22.97 12.19
CA HIS A 66 3.09 22.70 13.55
C HIS A 66 2.39 21.35 13.67
N TYR A 67 1.83 20.86 12.56
CA TYR A 67 1.12 19.58 12.47
C TYR A 67 1.78 18.70 11.41
N PRO A 68 3.03 18.24 11.65
CA PRO A 68 3.67 17.35 10.70
C PRO A 68 2.84 16.06 10.57
N PRO A 69 2.65 15.54 9.35
CA PRO A 69 1.89 14.31 9.16
C PRO A 69 2.57 13.16 9.89
N VAL A 70 1.77 12.19 10.34
CA VAL A 70 2.34 10.97 10.93
C VAL A 70 3.12 10.18 9.89
N MET A 71 4.01 9.28 10.33
CA MET A 71 4.69 8.37 9.41
C MET A 71 3.70 7.43 8.72
N ASP A 72 3.90 7.20 7.43
CA ASP A 72 3.18 6.18 6.65
C ASP A 72 3.52 4.76 7.17
N PRO A 73 2.74 3.73 6.80
CA PRO A 73 2.93 2.40 7.36
C PRO A 73 4.25 1.78 6.88
N TRP A 74 4.75 2.12 5.70
CA TRP A 74 6.04 1.60 5.23
C TRP A 74 7.18 2.10 6.13
N CYS A 75 7.22 3.40 6.44
CA CYS A 75 8.19 3.94 7.40
C CYS A 75 8.07 3.29 8.78
N LYS A 76 6.84 3.14 9.31
CA LYS A 76 6.61 2.47 10.60
C LYS A 76 7.09 1.01 10.58
N ILE A 77 6.94 0.28 9.47
CA ILE A 77 7.47 -1.09 9.31
C ILE A 77 8.99 -1.11 9.37
N GLN A 78 9.67 -0.22 8.64
CA GLN A 78 11.14 -0.17 8.63
C GLN A 78 11.72 0.06 10.04
N LEU A 79 11.00 0.82 10.87
CA LEU A 79 11.37 1.10 12.26
C LEU A 79 10.91 0.04 13.26
N GLY A 80 10.07 -0.92 12.84
CA GLY A 80 9.46 -1.92 13.72
C GLY A 80 8.39 -1.34 14.65
N TRP A 81 7.72 -0.26 14.24
CA TRP A 81 6.67 0.44 14.98
C TRP A 81 5.25 0.06 14.53
N ALA A 82 5.12 -0.61 13.38
CA ALA A 82 3.83 -1.11 12.89
C ALA A 82 3.60 -2.58 13.23
N ASN A 83 2.33 -2.94 13.46
CA ASN A 83 1.86 -4.31 13.49
C ASN A 83 1.28 -4.67 12.10
N ILE A 84 1.86 -5.66 11.42
CA ILE A 84 1.44 -6.03 10.06
C ILE A 84 0.61 -7.29 10.08
N ILE A 85 -0.56 -7.21 9.46
CA ILE A 85 -1.46 -8.34 9.26
C ILE A 85 -1.55 -8.63 7.76
N ASP A 86 -1.12 -9.83 7.36
CA ASP A 86 -1.21 -10.27 5.97
C ASP A 86 -2.64 -10.69 5.62
N ILE A 87 -3.18 -10.09 4.56
CA ILE A 87 -4.45 -10.49 3.96
C ILE A 87 -4.16 -11.52 2.87
N THR A 88 -4.52 -12.78 3.11
CA THR A 88 -4.26 -13.91 2.20
C THR A 88 -5.52 -14.60 1.67
N SER A 89 -6.70 -14.11 2.05
CA SER A 89 -8.00 -14.67 1.66
C SER A 89 -9.03 -13.58 1.41
N SER A 90 -10.00 -13.88 0.54
CA SER A 90 -11.12 -12.96 0.33
C SER A 90 -11.98 -12.86 1.58
N GLY A 91 -12.51 -11.69 1.89
CA GLY A 91 -13.34 -11.45 3.07
C GLY A 91 -13.44 -9.98 3.43
N THR A 92 -14.18 -9.70 4.50
CA THR A 92 -14.33 -8.37 5.10
C THR A 92 -13.29 -8.17 6.19
N TYR A 93 -12.66 -7.00 6.18
CA TYR A 93 -11.62 -6.60 7.13
C TYR A 93 -12.03 -5.30 7.81
N GLU A 94 -11.59 -5.14 9.06
CA GLU A 94 -11.84 -3.96 9.87
C GLU A 94 -10.50 -3.38 10.33
N ILE A 95 -10.36 -2.05 10.27
CA ILE A 95 -9.14 -1.35 10.67
C ILE A 95 -9.45 -0.07 11.46
N GLU A 96 -8.85 0.02 12.65
CA GLU A 96 -8.87 1.23 13.47
C GLU A 96 -7.96 2.30 12.90
N ALA A 97 -8.27 3.57 13.21
CA ALA A 97 -7.47 4.72 12.84
C ALA A 97 -6.01 4.56 13.30
N SER A 98 -5.06 4.86 12.43
CA SER A 98 -3.65 4.58 12.67
C SER A 98 -3.02 5.43 13.78
N ALA A 99 -3.69 6.53 14.15
CA ALA A 99 -3.38 7.33 15.33
C ALA A 99 -3.71 6.64 16.66
N LEU A 100 -4.63 5.66 16.67
CA LEU A 100 -5.02 4.88 17.84
C LEU A 100 -4.30 3.53 17.88
N ASN A 101 -4.11 2.91 16.71
CA ASN A 101 -3.51 1.59 16.59
C ASN A 101 -2.60 1.55 15.36
N SER A 102 -1.30 1.29 15.55
CA SER A 102 -0.31 1.24 14.45
C SER A 102 -0.39 -0.05 13.61
N THR A 103 -1.58 -0.64 13.47
CA THR A 103 -1.82 -1.80 12.61
C THR A 103 -1.96 -1.35 11.15
N ALA A 104 -1.36 -2.10 10.24
CA ALA A 104 -1.60 -1.97 8.80
C ALA A 104 -1.81 -3.36 8.18
N PHE A 105 -2.70 -3.44 7.19
CA PHE A 105 -2.90 -4.65 6.41
C PHE A 105 -1.94 -4.69 5.23
N ARG A 106 -1.42 -5.87 4.91
CA ARG A 106 -0.58 -6.10 3.72
C ARG A 106 -1.22 -7.08 2.77
N ILE A 107 -1.28 -6.74 1.49
CA ILE A 107 -1.69 -7.64 0.40
C ILE A 107 -0.49 -7.89 -0.51
N GLN A 108 0.11 -9.07 -0.41
CA GLN A 108 1.25 -9.49 -1.24
C GLN A 108 0.90 -10.61 -2.23
N GLU A 109 -0.11 -11.44 -1.92
CA GLU A 109 -0.56 -12.50 -2.83
C GLU A 109 -0.95 -11.89 -4.19
N GLY A 110 -0.37 -12.39 -5.28
CA GLY A 110 -0.60 -11.88 -6.64
C GLY A 110 0.44 -10.86 -7.12
N TYR A 111 1.29 -10.34 -6.23
CA TYR A 111 2.40 -9.46 -6.59
C TYR A 111 3.75 -10.22 -6.67
N PRO A 112 4.69 -9.74 -7.50
CA PRO A 112 6.10 -10.13 -7.43
C PRO A 112 6.71 -9.93 -6.04
N LYS A 113 7.85 -10.60 -5.78
CA LYS A 113 8.64 -10.37 -4.56
C LYS A 113 8.97 -8.87 -4.41
N GLU A 114 8.90 -8.36 -3.18
CA GLU A 114 9.15 -6.94 -2.80
C GLU A 114 8.08 -5.95 -3.25
N GLU A 115 7.00 -6.42 -3.89
CA GLU A 115 5.89 -5.58 -4.31
C GLU A 115 4.62 -6.01 -3.57
N TYR A 116 3.87 -5.05 -3.04
CA TYR A 116 2.68 -5.31 -2.22
C TYR A 116 1.88 -4.03 -1.99
N LEU A 117 0.63 -4.18 -1.56
CA LEU A 117 -0.15 -3.07 -1.01
C LEU A 117 -0.04 -3.04 0.52
N LEU A 118 -0.01 -1.83 1.09
CA LEU A 118 -0.30 -1.59 2.50
C LEU A 118 -1.59 -0.78 2.63
N ILE A 119 -2.39 -1.06 3.65
CA ILE A 119 -3.63 -0.35 3.93
C ILE A 119 -3.63 0.08 5.39
N GLU A 120 -3.84 1.38 5.64
CA GLU A 120 -4.09 1.94 6.96
C GLU A 120 -5.33 2.84 6.93
N ASN A 121 -5.98 3.05 8.08
CA ASN A 121 -7.06 4.03 8.23
C ASN A 121 -6.49 5.35 8.77
N ARG A 122 -6.55 6.43 7.99
CA ARG A 122 -6.08 7.77 8.38
C ARG A 122 -7.27 8.65 8.70
N GLN A 123 -7.23 9.32 9.85
CA GLN A 123 -8.34 10.14 10.34
C GLN A 123 -7.80 11.51 10.79
N PRO A 124 -8.60 12.59 10.68
CA PRO A 124 -8.19 13.94 11.05
C PRO A 124 -8.13 14.12 12.58
N VAL A 125 -7.18 13.44 13.22
CA VAL A 125 -6.96 13.42 14.67
C VAL A 125 -5.48 13.54 14.99
N GLY A 126 -5.16 14.08 16.17
CA GLY A 126 -3.77 14.23 16.60
C GLY A 126 -2.95 15.11 15.65
N PHE A 127 -1.82 14.60 15.18
CA PHE A 127 -0.94 15.31 14.24
C PHE A 127 -1.51 15.35 12.81
N ASP A 128 -2.39 14.42 12.45
CA ASP A 128 -3.09 14.39 11.17
C ASP A 128 -4.37 15.24 11.16
N LYS A 129 -4.61 16.07 12.17
CA LYS A 129 -5.87 16.85 12.31
C LYS A 129 -6.21 17.76 11.13
N LEU A 130 -5.26 18.01 10.24
CA LEU A 130 -5.39 18.83 9.04
C LEU A 130 -5.49 18.00 7.76
N LEU A 131 -5.66 16.67 7.85
CA LEU A 131 -6.03 15.86 6.70
C LEU A 131 -7.28 16.46 6.03
N PRO A 132 -7.27 16.66 4.70
CA PRO A 132 -8.42 17.19 3.97
C PRO A 132 -9.68 16.35 4.18
N HIS A 133 -9.52 15.03 4.26
CA HIS A 133 -10.57 14.08 4.60
C HIS A 133 -9.97 12.82 5.25
N GLY A 134 -10.75 12.09 6.06
CA GLY A 134 -10.37 10.79 6.59
C GLY A 134 -10.69 9.65 5.62
N GLY A 135 -10.00 8.51 5.73
CA GLY A 135 -10.26 7.36 4.87
C GLY A 135 -9.17 6.31 4.94
N LEU A 136 -9.31 5.27 4.11
CA LEU A 136 -8.25 4.29 3.91
C LEU A 136 -7.17 4.91 3.01
N ALA A 137 -5.95 4.98 3.52
CA ALA A 137 -4.76 5.19 2.71
C ALA A 137 -4.28 3.85 2.19
N ILE A 138 -4.32 3.67 0.87
CA ILE A 138 -3.81 2.48 0.19
C ILE A 138 -2.48 2.85 -0.44
N TRP A 139 -1.42 2.16 -0.02
CA TRP A 139 -0.05 2.41 -0.45
C TRP A 139 0.41 1.30 -1.36
N HIS A 140 0.92 1.63 -2.54
CA HIS A 140 1.59 0.68 -3.42
C HIS A 140 3.09 0.72 -3.17
N ILE A 141 3.65 -0.41 -2.74
CA ILE A 141 5.05 -0.55 -2.36
C ILE A 141 5.79 -1.40 -3.40
N ASP A 142 6.98 -0.95 -3.81
CA ASP A 142 7.97 -1.77 -4.52
C ASP A 142 9.36 -1.56 -3.92
N ASP A 143 9.72 -2.39 -2.94
CA ASP A 143 11.00 -2.33 -2.23
C ASP A 143 12.23 -2.62 -3.11
N SER A 144 12.03 -3.06 -4.36
CA SER A 144 13.14 -3.22 -5.31
C SER A 144 13.56 -1.92 -6.00
N VAL A 145 12.71 -0.89 -5.93
CA VAL A 145 13.03 0.46 -6.42
C VAL A 145 14.00 1.12 -5.44
N LYS A 146 15.24 1.36 -5.90
CA LYS A 146 16.32 1.94 -5.08
C LYS A 146 16.33 3.46 -5.03
N ARG A 147 15.67 4.12 -5.99
CA ARG A 147 15.66 5.58 -6.13
C ARG A 147 14.27 6.11 -5.80
N VAL A 148 14.20 7.01 -4.83
CA VAL A 148 13.11 7.97 -4.70
C VAL A 148 13.24 8.96 -5.87
N GLY A 149 12.13 9.36 -6.50
CA GLY A 149 12.16 10.38 -7.57
C GLY A 149 12.06 9.87 -9.03
N GLU A 150 11.30 8.81 -9.30
CA GLU A 150 10.87 8.47 -10.67
C GLU A 150 9.32 8.38 -10.74
N PRO A 151 8.60 9.51 -10.78
CA PRO A 151 7.14 9.50 -10.80
C PRO A 151 6.60 8.80 -12.03
N GLY A 152 5.60 7.95 -11.81
CA GLY A 152 4.90 7.19 -12.84
C GLY A 152 3.42 7.47 -12.82
N HIS A 153 2.87 8.03 -13.89
CA HIS A 153 1.44 8.30 -13.98
C HIS A 153 0.87 8.07 -15.38
N PRO A 154 -0.45 7.83 -15.50
CA PRO A 154 -1.14 7.77 -16.78
C PRO A 154 -0.90 9.02 -17.63
N GLY A 155 -0.69 8.82 -18.94
CA GLY A 155 -0.38 9.90 -19.89
C GLY A 155 1.11 10.03 -20.22
N GLN A 156 2.02 9.52 -19.36
CA GLN A 156 3.42 9.43 -19.72
C GLN A 156 3.65 8.41 -20.86
N LEU A 157 4.67 8.68 -21.68
CA LEU A 157 5.02 7.79 -22.79
C LEU A 157 5.29 6.37 -22.29
N ARG A 158 4.49 5.42 -22.79
CA ARG A 158 4.55 3.98 -22.47
C ARG A 158 4.23 3.62 -21.02
N TYR A 159 3.62 4.50 -20.21
CA TYR A 159 3.16 4.12 -18.87
C TYR A 159 2.16 2.95 -18.92
N PRO A 160 2.20 1.99 -17.97
CA PRO A 160 3.21 1.79 -16.91
C PRO A 160 4.48 1.03 -17.38
N ARG A 161 4.58 0.67 -18.66
CA ARG A 161 5.69 -0.12 -19.22
C ARG A 161 7.03 0.63 -19.26
N ASN A 162 7.02 1.93 -18.98
CA ASN A 162 8.22 2.72 -18.75
C ASN A 162 8.89 2.39 -17.39
N ASN A 163 8.25 1.57 -16.53
CA ASN A 163 8.76 1.14 -15.22
C ASN A 163 9.11 2.33 -14.31
N LYS A 164 8.37 3.43 -14.48
CA LYS A 164 8.39 4.56 -13.56
C LYS A 164 7.25 4.39 -12.58
N HIS A 165 7.57 4.50 -11.30
CA HIS A 165 6.66 4.51 -10.16
C HIS A 165 7.51 4.80 -8.91
N TYR A 166 6.90 5.40 -7.89
CA TYR A 166 7.59 5.56 -6.62
C TYR A 166 7.76 4.22 -5.90
N ARG A 167 8.82 4.13 -5.08
CA ARG A 167 9.03 3.01 -4.16
C ARG A 167 7.85 2.86 -3.19
N VAL A 168 7.35 3.99 -2.69
CA VAL A 168 6.16 4.12 -1.86
C VAL A 168 5.28 5.14 -2.57
N SER A 169 4.12 4.73 -3.07
CA SER A 169 3.15 5.61 -3.74
C SER A 169 1.82 5.51 -3.02
N LEU A 170 1.17 6.65 -2.78
CA LEU A 170 -0.22 6.67 -2.37
C LEU A 170 -1.08 6.41 -3.61
N VAL A 171 -1.93 5.39 -3.53
CA VAL A 171 -2.89 5.10 -4.58
C VAL A 171 -4.06 6.07 -4.46
N GLN A 172 -3.99 7.21 -5.14
CA GLN A 172 -4.98 8.30 -5.06
C GLN A 172 -6.32 7.85 -5.65
N ARG A 173 -7.38 7.88 -4.85
CA ARG A 173 -8.70 7.33 -5.20
C ARG A 173 -9.28 7.94 -6.47
N ASP A 174 -9.13 9.25 -6.64
CA ASP A 174 -9.71 9.98 -7.76
C ASP A 174 -9.01 9.70 -9.12
N GLY A 175 -7.79 9.14 -9.08
CA GLY A 175 -6.96 8.86 -10.24
C GLY A 175 -6.43 10.11 -10.95
N ALA A 176 -6.30 11.24 -10.26
CA ALA A 176 -5.69 12.45 -10.82
C ALA A 176 -4.16 12.35 -10.93
N PHE A 177 -3.54 11.59 -10.01
CA PHE A 177 -2.09 11.42 -9.88
C PHE A 177 -1.38 12.76 -9.61
N ASP A 178 -1.98 13.63 -8.81
CA ASP A 178 -1.46 14.98 -8.55
C ASP A 178 -0.12 14.93 -7.82
N LEU A 179 0.10 13.93 -6.95
CA LEU A 179 1.39 13.69 -6.30
C LEU A 179 2.50 13.29 -7.29
N GLU A 180 2.23 12.41 -8.26
CA GLU A 180 3.19 12.04 -9.30
C GLU A 180 3.37 13.14 -10.36
N ARG A 181 2.42 14.07 -10.47
CA ARG A 181 2.43 15.18 -11.42
C ARG A 181 2.88 16.50 -10.81
N GLY A 182 3.19 16.51 -9.51
CA GLY A 182 3.57 17.71 -8.75
C GLY A 182 2.54 18.84 -8.83
N GLN A 183 1.25 18.51 -8.86
CA GLN A 183 0.19 19.52 -8.89
C GLN A 183 -0.14 20.04 -7.48
N ASP A 184 -0.06 19.18 -6.47
CA ASP A 184 -0.25 19.53 -5.06
C ASP A 184 0.51 18.57 -4.12
N ASP A 185 0.27 18.74 -2.82
CA ASP A 185 0.79 17.90 -1.74
C ASP A 185 -0.27 16.89 -1.21
N GLY A 186 -1.36 16.70 -1.96
CA GLY A 186 -2.50 15.85 -1.61
C GLY A 186 -3.77 16.61 -1.23
N ASP A 187 -4.92 15.97 -1.42
CA ASP A 187 -6.25 16.58 -1.24
C ASP A 187 -7.33 15.62 -0.69
N ASP A 188 -8.61 16.01 -0.77
CA ASP A 188 -9.75 15.19 -0.29
C ASP A 188 -10.15 14.06 -1.27
N GLY A 189 -9.63 14.10 -2.49
CA GLY A 189 -9.78 13.11 -3.56
C GLY A 189 -8.98 11.84 -3.32
N ASP A 190 -7.89 11.92 -2.55
CA ASP A 190 -6.86 10.88 -2.50
C ASP A 190 -7.17 9.65 -1.64
N LEU A 191 -7.79 9.85 -0.46
CA LEU A 191 -8.09 8.73 0.45
C LEU A 191 -9.39 8.02 0.08
N TRP A 192 -9.44 6.71 0.35
CA TRP A 192 -10.57 5.85 -0.01
C TRP A 192 -11.64 5.83 1.08
N TYR A 193 -12.86 6.21 0.74
CA TYR A 193 -14.02 6.16 1.64
C TYR A 193 -15.33 6.08 0.86
N GLY A 194 -16.34 5.48 1.47
CA GLY A 194 -17.72 5.40 1.00
C GLY A 194 -18.02 4.24 0.05
N GLU A 195 -19.29 3.85 -0.02
CA GLU A 195 -19.73 2.58 -0.63
C GLU A 195 -19.41 2.46 -2.13
N ASN A 196 -19.24 3.58 -2.84
CA ASN A 196 -18.88 3.61 -4.26
C ASN A 196 -17.36 3.55 -4.52
N ALA A 197 -16.54 3.57 -3.47
CA ALA A 197 -15.09 3.50 -3.61
C ALA A 197 -14.63 2.06 -3.84
N GLU A 198 -13.98 1.83 -4.97
CA GLU A 198 -13.43 0.53 -5.35
C GLU A 198 -12.08 0.68 -6.06
N LEU A 199 -11.07 -0.02 -5.55
CA LEU A 199 -9.81 -0.22 -6.23
C LEU A 199 -9.77 -1.63 -6.83
N GLY A 200 -9.88 -1.70 -8.16
CA GLY A 200 -9.85 -2.95 -8.92
C GLY A 200 -8.61 -3.10 -9.80
N PRO A 201 -8.46 -4.25 -10.48
CA PRO A 201 -7.41 -4.46 -11.45
C PRO A 201 -7.72 -3.72 -12.75
N SER A 202 -6.71 -3.51 -13.61
CA SER A 202 -6.91 -2.87 -14.91
C SER A 202 -7.88 -3.66 -15.80
N LYS A 203 -8.59 -3.02 -16.77
CA LYS A 203 -9.45 -3.77 -17.71
C LYS A 203 -8.60 -4.65 -18.62
N PHE A 204 -7.52 -4.10 -19.17
CA PHE A 204 -6.53 -4.81 -19.97
C PHE A 204 -5.13 -4.57 -19.42
N LYS A 205 -4.23 -5.55 -19.53
CA LYS A 205 -2.87 -5.45 -18.99
C LYS A 205 -2.15 -4.17 -19.42
N GLY A 206 -1.90 -3.26 -18.47
CA GLY A 206 -1.26 -1.97 -18.69
C GLY A 206 -2.16 -0.90 -19.34
N HIS A 207 -3.47 -1.09 -19.36
CA HIS A 207 -4.46 -0.13 -19.82
C HIS A 207 -5.56 -0.06 -18.77
N GLY A 208 -5.87 1.13 -18.25
CA GLY A 208 -6.67 1.35 -17.04
C GLY A 208 -8.05 0.65 -16.90
N PRO A 209 -8.91 1.06 -15.96
CA PRO A 209 -8.85 2.32 -15.23
C PRO A 209 -7.61 2.41 -14.35
N PHE A 210 -7.14 3.64 -14.12
CA PHE A 210 -6.11 3.98 -13.15
C PHE A 210 -6.77 4.85 -12.06
N PRO A 211 -6.38 4.72 -10.78
CA PRO A 211 -5.45 3.71 -10.26
C PRO A 211 -5.99 2.29 -10.41
N ASN A 212 -5.13 1.29 -10.22
CA ASN A 212 -5.53 -0.11 -10.18
C ASN A 212 -4.57 -0.95 -9.34
N THR A 213 -4.98 -2.18 -9.05
CA THR A 213 -4.18 -3.17 -8.31
C THR A 213 -3.18 -3.93 -9.18
N ASP A 214 -2.87 -3.50 -10.40
CA ASP A 214 -1.86 -4.22 -11.22
C ASP A 214 -0.45 -4.02 -10.65
N SER A 215 0.45 -4.97 -10.93
CA SER A 215 1.87 -4.81 -10.60
C SER A 215 2.54 -3.78 -11.53
N TYR A 216 3.43 -2.96 -11.00
CA TYR A 216 4.29 -2.03 -11.73
C TYR A 216 5.70 -2.58 -11.98
N LYS A 217 6.12 -3.63 -11.26
CA LYS A 217 7.45 -4.23 -11.45
C LYS A 217 7.55 -5.07 -12.72
N GLY A 218 8.51 -4.72 -13.57
CA GLY A 218 8.92 -5.55 -14.72
C GLY A 218 7.83 -5.66 -15.80
N ARG A 219 7.24 -6.85 -15.97
CA ARG A 219 6.09 -7.03 -16.87
C ARG A 219 4.81 -6.80 -16.06
N ILE A 220 4.14 -5.67 -16.28
CA ILE A 220 2.85 -5.33 -15.66
C ILE A 220 1.93 -6.55 -15.63
N ASN A 221 1.50 -7.01 -14.47
CA ASN A 221 0.62 -8.15 -14.33
C ASN A 221 -0.67 -7.76 -13.64
N LYS A 222 -1.78 -8.21 -14.21
CA LYS A 222 -3.10 -8.03 -13.64
C LYS A 222 -3.27 -8.99 -12.47
N THR A 223 -3.30 -8.47 -11.24
CA THR A 223 -3.41 -9.27 -10.01
C THR A 223 -4.80 -9.88 -9.83
N LYS A 224 -5.82 -9.23 -10.41
CA LYS A 224 -7.25 -9.53 -10.25
C LYS A 224 -7.77 -9.29 -8.83
N ILE A 225 -7.01 -8.60 -8.00
CA ILE A 225 -7.40 -8.24 -6.63
C ILE A 225 -8.34 -7.05 -6.69
N ARG A 226 -9.40 -7.08 -5.87
CA ARG A 226 -10.29 -5.92 -5.67
C ARG A 226 -10.35 -5.56 -4.19
N ILE A 227 -10.39 -4.28 -3.91
CA ILE A 227 -10.69 -3.69 -2.61
C ILE A 227 -11.96 -2.86 -2.83
N LEU A 228 -13.06 -3.24 -2.18
CA LEU A 228 -14.40 -2.69 -2.43
C LEU A 228 -15.22 -2.63 -1.14
N ASN A 229 -16.46 -2.14 -1.23
CA ASN A 229 -17.38 -2.01 -0.08
C ASN A 229 -16.72 -1.26 1.08
N ILE A 230 -15.96 -0.21 0.75
CA ILE A 230 -15.24 0.59 1.73
C ILE A 230 -16.28 1.42 2.49
N SER A 231 -16.25 1.38 3.82
CA SER A 231 -17.17 2.14 4.64
C SER A 231 -16.96 3.65 4.48
N GLU A 232 -17.92 4.44 4.96
CA GLU A 232 -17.69 5.87 5.20
C GLU A 232 -16.52 6.08 6.17
N SER A 233 -15.92 7.27 6.12
CA SER A 233 -14.80 7.65 6.99
C SER A 233 -15.23 7.61 8.46
N ALA A 234 -14.50 6.85 9.27
CA ALA A 234 -14.75 6.70 10.69
C ALA A 234 -13.47 6.27 11.43
N SER A 235 -13.48 6.36 12.76
CA SER A 235 -12.38 5.86 13.60
C SER A 235 -12.07 4.39 13.40
N THR A 236 -13.05 3.61 12.93
CA THR A 236 -12.91 2.22 12.53
C THR A 236 -13.61 2.07 11.19
N MET A 237 -12.87 1.61 10.17
CA MET A 237 -13.39 1.44 8.82
C MET A 237 -13.40 -0.03 8.42
N THR A 238 -14.33 -0.40 7.55
CA THR A 238 -14.41 -1.74 6.97
C THR A 238 -14.20 -1.71 5.47
N PHE A 239 -13.67 -2.80 4.92
CA PHE A 239 -13.54 -3.01 3.48
C PHE A 239 -13.49 -4.50 3.15
N ASP A 240 -13.90 -4.84 1.94
CA ASP A 240 -13.79 -6.20 1.41
C ASP A 240 -12.56 -6.33 0.53
N VAL A 241 -11.83 -7.44 0.67
CA VAL A 241 -10.80 -7.85 -0.27
C VAL A 241 -11.28 -9.08 -1.03
N SER A 242 -11.09 -9.08 -2.34
CA SER A 242 -11.41 -10.21 -3.21
C SER A 242 -10.21 -10.62 -4.05
N PHE A 243 -9.74 -11.85 -3.86
CA PHE A 243 -8.73 -12.50 -4.69
C PHE A 243 -9.38 -13.29 -5.84
N PRO A 244 -8.65 -13.52 -6.96
CA PRO A 244 -9.12 -14.43 -7.98
C PRO A 244 -9.36 -15.82 -7.40
N SER A 245 -10.46 -16.46 -7.77
CA SER A 245 -10.72 -17.85 -7.38
C SER A 245 -9.54 -18.73 -7.80
N LYS A 246 -8.96 -19.45 -6.83
CA LYS A 246 -8.01 -20.50 -7.15
C LYS A 246 -8.77 -21.51 -8.01
N ARG A 247 -8.36 -21.68 -9.27
CA ARG A 247 -8.82 -22.83 -10.05
C ARG A 247 -8.40 -24.04 -9.24
N LEU A 248 -9.36 -24.82 -8.76
CA LEU A 248 -9.09 -26.21 -8.42
C LEU A 248 -8.50 -26.81 -9.69
N ASP A 249 -7.24 -27.22 -9.60
CA ASP A 249 -6.64 -28.06 -10.60
C ASP A 249 -7.53 -29.30 -10.74
N GLN A 250 -8.38 -29.34 -11.76
CA GLN A 250 -8.95 -30.59 -12.26
C GLN A 250 -7.84 -31.31 -13.01
N SER A 251 -6.79 -31.73 -12.30
CA SER A 251 -5.84 -32.71 -12.80
C SER A 251 -6.61 -34.01 -12.73
N HIS A 252 -7.29 -34.34 -13.84
CA HIS A 252 -7.79 -35.66 -14.19
C HIS A 252 -8.01 -36.59 -12.98
N HIS A 253 -8.93 -36.23 -12.10
CA HIS A 253 -9.64 -37.27 -11.36
C HIS A 253 -10.58 -37.87 -12.40
N ASP A 254 -10.05 -38.81 -13.17
CA ASP A 254 -10.88 -39.81 -13.82
C ASP A 254 -11.80 -40.34 -12.72
N ALA A 255 -13.06 -39.92 -12.77
CA ALA A 255 -14.09 -40.53 -11.97
C ALA A 255 -14.12 -41.99 -12.41
N VAL A 256 -13.50 -42.86 -11.63
CA VAL A 256 -13.67 -44.31 -11.78
C VAL A 256 -15.11 -44.57 -11.37
N ILE A 257 -16.01 -44.52 -12.35
CA ILE A 257 -17.36 -45.04 -12.21
C ILE A 257 -17.18 -46.55 -12.05
N PHE A 258 -17.26 -47.03 -10.81
CA PHE A 258 -17.40 -48.45 -10.55
C PHE A 258 -18.80 -48.88 -10.97
N GLU A 259 -18.92 -49.45 -12.17
CA GLU A 259 -20.05 -50.33 -12.46
C GLU A 259 -19.93 -51.58 -11.57
N PRO A 260 -20.98 -51.94 -10.82
CA PRO A 260 -20.96 -53.18 -10.06
C PRO A 260 -20.95 -54.36 -11.03
N GLY A 261 -19.80 -55.03 -11.18
CA GLY A 261 -19.73 -56.34 -11.84
C GLY A 261 -18.53 -56.67 -12.72
N LYS A 262 -17.52 -55.81 -12.90
CA LYS A 262 -16.31 -56.18 -13.68
C LYS A 262 -15.01 -55.78 -12.99
N ILE A 263 -14.43 -56.72 -12.24
CA ILE A 263 -13.05 -56.62 -11.77
C ILE A 263 -12.13 -56.98 -12.94
N LYS A 264 -11.39 -56.00 -13.47
CA LYS A 264 -10.12 -56.25 -14.16
C LYS A 264 -9.01 -55.57 -13.37
N THR A 265 -8.25 -56.39 -12.67
CA THR A 265 -7.00 -56.01 -12.01
C THR A 265 -5.96 -55.58 -13.03
N ASN A 266 -5.43 -54.36 -12.89
CA ASN A 266 -4.04 -54.08 -13.23
C ASN A 266 -3.52 -52.97 -12.32
N ILE A 267 -2.81 -53.38 -11.27
CA ILE A 267 -2.03 -52.49 -10.40
C ILE A 267 -0.57 -52.61 -10.83
N ARG A 268 0.00 -51.50 -11.33
CA ARG A 268 1.42 -51.11 -11.29
C ARG A 268 1.44 -49.60 -11.59
N GLY A 269 1.85 -48.64 -10.76
CA GLY A 269 2.33 -48.60 -9.38
C GLY A 269 2.60 -47.13 -9.01
N THR A 270 2.59 -46.85 -7.71
CA THR A 270 3.23 -45.76 -6.95
C THR A 270 2.91 -44.30 -7.31
N ALA A 271 1.87 -43.76 -6.68
CA ALA A 271 1.92 -42.43 -6.06
C ALA A 271 1.12 -42.47 -4.74
N THR A 272 1.80 -42.18 -3.64
CA THR A 272 1.25 -42.06 -2.29
C THR A 272 0.45 -40.76 -2.17
N SER A 273 -0.85 -40.86 -1.89
CA SER A 273 -1.61 -39.78 -1.27
C SER A 273 -2.71 -40.40 -0.43
N ASP A 274 -2.69 -40.10 0.86
CA ASP A 274 -3.71 -40.48 1.84
C ASP A 274 -5.09 -40.00 1.37
N VAL A 275 -6.01 -40.93 1.14
CA VAL A 275 -7.42 -40.64 0.88
C VAL A 275 -8.16 -40.73 2.21
N VAL A 276 -8.56 -39.58 2.75
CA VAL A 276 -9.57 -39.51 3.82
C VAL A 276 -10.94 -39.67 3.18
N ALA A 277 -11.59 -40.81 3.41
CA ALA A 277 -12.98 -41.03 3.01
C ALA A 277 -13.92 -40.37 4.03
N ILE A 278 -14.76 -39.43 3.57
CA ILE A 278 -15.94 -38.97 4.31
C ILE A 278 -17.14 -39.63 3.64
N LEU A 279 -17.80 -40.55 4.35
CA LEU A 279 -19.08 -41.15 3.98
C LEU A 279 -20.21 -40.25 4.51
N TYR A 280 -21.17 -39.93 3.65
CA TYR A 280 -22.56 -39.64 4.05
C TYR A 280 -23.42 -40.85 3.74
#